data_AF-A0A946AK77-F1
#
_entry.id   AF-A0A946AK77-F1
#
_cell.length_a   1.000
_cell.length_b   1.000
_cell.length_c   1.000
_cell.angle_alpha   90.00
_cell.angle_beta   90.00
_cell.angle_gamma   90.00
#
_symmetry.space_group_name_H-M   'P 1'
#
loop_
_entity.id
_entity.type
_entity.pdbx_description
1 polymer ?
#
loop_
_entity_poly.entity_id
_entity_poly.type
_entity_poly.pdbx_seq_one_letter_code
_entity_poly.pdbx_strand_id
1 'polypeptide(L)' 'MFAEYQTADLNFGMDVTILEFGGGYHTEISPNLNLSANVGYLEIDGSGIGSANADGLFVGLGLRGAVSEAVELYGGLD' A
#
# COMPACT_ATOMS: atom_id res chain seq x y z
N MET A 1 -5.79 6.93 -8.68
CA MET A 1 -6.71 6.59 -7.58
C MET A 1 -6.61 5.09 -7.37
N PHE A 2 -6.59 4.65 -6.13
CA PHE A 2 -6.47 3.25 -5.75
C PHE A 2 -7.38 2.95 -4.56
N ALA A 3 -7.77 1.69 -4.44
CA ALA A 3 -8.47 1.14 -3.29
C ALA A 3 -8.02 -0.31 -3.14
N GLU A 4 -7.65 -0.70 -1.93
CA GLU A 4 -7.16 -2.02 -1.59
C GLU A 4 -7.91 -2.55 -0.37
N TYR A 5 -8.20 -3.85 -0.40
CA TYR A 5 -8.80 -4.58 0.70
C TYR A 5 -8.05 -5.88 0.84
N GLN A 6 -7.42 -6.09 1.99
CA GLN A 6 -6.65 -7.28 2.30
C GLN A 6 -7.10 -7.86 3.63
N THR A 7 -7.24 -9.18 3.67
CA THR A 7 -7.45 -9.94 4.91
C THR A 7 -6.34 -10.97 5.06
N ALA A 8 -5.76 -11.07 6.26
CA ALA A 8 -4.74 -12.05 6.58
C ALA A 8 -5.13 -12.81 7.86
N ASP A 9 -5.23 -14.13 7.73
CA ASP A 9 -5.43 -15.04 8.86
C ASP A 9 -4.07 -15.39 9.45
N LEU A 10 -3.78 -14.90 10.66
CA LEU A 10 -2.59 -15.27 11.38
C LEU A 10 -2.91 -16.50 12.24
N ASN A 11 -2.12 -17.58 12.08
CA ASN A 11 -2.12 -18.69 13.03
C ASN A 11 -2.04 -18.10 14.45
N PHE A 12 -2.80 -18.64 15.41
CA PHE A 12 -3.12 -18.09 16.76
C PHE A 12 -4.50 -17.39 16.90
N GLY A 13 -5.34 -17.39 15.85
CA GLY A 13 -6.73 -16.89 15.95
C GLY A 13 -6.80 -15.36 15.96
N MET A 14 -5.89 -14.73 15.22
CA MET A 14 -5.88 -13.29 14.99
C MET A 14 -6.15 -13.06 13.51
N ASP A 15 -7.19 -12.29 13.20
CA ASP A 15 -7.49 -11.87 11.84
C ASP A 15 -7.09 -10.41 11.70
N VAL A 16 -6.40 -10.08 10.61
CA VAL A 16 -6.04 -8.71 10.29
C VAL A 16 -6.76 -8.32 9.01
N THR A 17 -7.60 -7.30 9.09
CA THR A 17 -8.24 -6.67 7.94
C THR A 17 -7.58 -5.33 7.69
N ILE A 18 -7.21 -5.06 6.44
CA ILE A 18 -6.59 -3.82 6.00
C ILE A 18 -7.46 -3.25 4.87
N LEU A 19 -7.87 -2.00 5.03
CA LEU A 19 -8.62 -1.24 4.03
C LEU A 19 -7.85 0.04 3.73
N GLU A 20 -7.49 0.22 2.46
CA GLU A 20 -6.74 1.38 2.00
C GLU A 20 -7.47 2.03 0.83
N PHE A 21 -7.55 3.36 0.82
CA PHE A 21 -7.99 4.07 -0.37
C PHE A 21 -7.30 5.41 -0.49
N GLY A 22 -7.03 5.82 -1.73
CA GLY A 22 -6.27 7.03 -1.94
C GLY A 22 -6.14 7.48 -3.38
N GLY A 23 -5.46 8.61 -3.51
CA GLY A 23 -5.17 9.27 -4.76
C GLY A 23 -3.69 9.59 -4.83
N GLY A 24 -3.17 9.60 -6.05
CA GLY A 24 -1.77 9.92 -6.26
C GLY A 24 -1.53 10.50 -7.63
N TYR A 25 -0.38 11.13 -7.75
CA TYR A 25 0.18 11.60 -9.00
C TYR A 25 1.42 10.77 -9.32
N HIS A 26 1.62 10.47 -10.61
CA HIS A 26 2.81 9.78 -11.09
C HIS A 26 3.42 10.58 -12.22
N THR A 27 4.75 10.60 -12.25
CA THR A 27 5.53 11.24 -13.31
C THR A 27 6.62 10.31 -13.79
N GLU A 28 6.85 10.32 -15.09
CA GLU A 28 7.99 9.62 -15.68
C GLU A 28 9.26 10.43 -15.40
N ILE A 29 10.27 9.79 -14.81
CA ILE A 29 11.62 10.36 -14.64
C ILE A 29 12.49 9.94 -15.83
N SER A 30 12.34 8.70 -16.28
CA SER A 30 12.97 8.14 -17.48
C SER A 30 12.04 7.12 -18.14
N PRO A 31 12.33 6.66 -19.37
CA PRO A 31 11.46 5.71 -20.09
C PRO A 31 11.17 4.40 -19.36
N ASN A 32 11.96 4.07 -18.34
CA ASN A 32 11.86 2.86 -17.54
C ASN A 32 11.71 3.13 -16.04
N LEU A 33 11.53 4.39 -15.61
CA LEU A 33 11.42 4.75 -14.19
C LEU A 33 10.36 5.83 -13.98
N ASN A 34 9.39 5.50 -13.14
CA ASN A 34 8.31 6.38 -12.73
C ASN A 34 8.40 6.68 -11.23
N LEU A 35 8.14 7.94 -10.87
CA LEU A 35 7.96 8.37 -9.49
C LEU A 35 6.48 8.60 -9.22
N SER A 36 5.99 8.10 -8.09
CA SER A 36 4.63 8.33 -7.60
C SER A 36 4.66 9.04 -6.26
N ALA A 37 3.73 9.98 -6.09
CA ALA A 37 3.38 10.57 -4.81
C ALA A 37 1.91 10.29 -4.51
N ASN A 38 1.63 9.74 -3.34
CA ASN A 38 0.32 9.24 -2.96
C ASN A 38 -0.13 9.89 -1.65
N VAL A 39 -1.42 10.12 -1.51
CA VAL A 39 -2.08 10.45 -0.25
C VAL A 39 -3.29 9.55 -0.11
N GLY A 40 -3.53 9.05 1.09
CA GLY A 40 -4.61 8.10 1.31
C GLY A 40 -5.00 7.98 2.76
N TYR A 41 -5.98 7.13 2.98
CA TYR A 41 -6.46 6.70 4.28
C TYR A 41 -6.27 5.19 4.39
N LEU A 42 -5.84 4.75 5.56
CA LEU A 42 -5.60 3.36 5.91
C LEU A 42 -6.37 3.04 7.18
N GLU A 43 -7.06 1.91 7.19
CA GLU A 43 -7.72 1.33 8.34
C GLU A 43 -7.23 -0.11 8.52
N ILE A 44 -6.81 -0.44 9.73
CA ILE A 44 -6.35 -1.76 10.13
C ILE A 44 -7.18 -2.21 11.31
N ASP A 45 -7.91 -3.30 11.12
CA ASP A 45 -8.67 -3.98 12.16
C ASP A 45 -8.02 -5.31 12.50
N GLY A 46 -7.53 -5.45 13.73
CA GLY A 46 -6.99 -6.69 14.28
C GLY A 46 -7.96 -7.32 15.28
N SER A 47 -8.43 -8.53 14.99
CA SER A 47 -9.21 -9.35 15.92
C SER A 47 -8.30 -10.33 16.71
N GLY A 48 -8.76 -10.83 17.87
CA GLY A 48 -8.05 -11.85 18.66
C GLY A 48 -7.43 -11.35 19.99
N ILE A 49 -6.41 -12.06 20.51
CA ILE A 49 -5.74 -11.69 21.76
C ILE A 49 -4.99 -10.36 21.57
N GLY A 50 -5.49 -9.30 22.20
CA GLY A 50 -4.88 -7.98 22.11
C GLY A 50 -5.39 -7.12 20.95
N SER A 51 -6.69 -7.25 20.61
CA SER A 51 -7.39 -6.47 19.58
C SER A 51 -6.82 -5.05 19.44
N ALA A 52 -6.36 -4.74 18.23
CA ALA A 52 -5.75 -3.46 17.91
C ALA A 52 -6.42 -2.93 16.65
N ASN A 53 -7.01 -1.75 16.76
CA ASN A 53 -7.57 -1.02 15.65
C ASN A 53 -6.73 0.24 15.47
N ALA A 54 -6.32 0.51 14.23
CA ALA A 54 -5.55 1.69 13.89
C ALA A 54 -6.04 2.24 12.56
N ASP A 55 -6.30 3.54 12.52
CA ASP A 55 -6.68 4.22 11.30
C ASP A 55 -5.93 5.55 11.16
N GLY A 56 -5.74 6.02 9.92
CA GLY A 56 -5.02 7.25 9.71
C GLY A 56 -4.84 7.65 8.25
N LEU A 57 -4.40 8.90 8.08
CA LEU A 57 -3.96 9.43 6.81
C LEU A 57 -2.47 9.13 6.61
N PHE A 58 -2.09 8.80 5.38
CA PHE A 58 -0.69 8.60 5.01
C PHE A 58 -0.31 9.43 3.78
N VAL A 59 1.00 9.63 3.62
CA VAL A 59 1.61 10.24 2.44
C VAL A 59 2.74 9.35 1.99
N GLY A 60 2.62 8.82 0.78
CA GLY A 60 3.57 7.87 0.22
C GLY A 60 4.40 8.44 -0.93
N LEU A 61 5.65 7.99 -1.04
CA LEU A 61 6.50 8.17 -2.21
C LEU A 61 6.95 6.82 -2.73
N GLY A 62 6.86 6.60 -4.04
CA GLY A 62 7.18 5.32 -4.67
C GLY A 62 7.93 5.47 -5.97
N LEU A 63 8.78 4.50 -6.26
CA LEU A 63 9.45 4.34 -7.54
C LEU A 63 8.99 3.03 -8.18
N ARG A 64 8.63 3.11 -9.46
CA ARG A 64 8.32 1.95 -10.30
C ARG A 64 9.31 1.89 -11.44
N GLY A 65 10.12 0.84 -11.51
CA GLY A 65 11.12 0.64 -12.55
C GLY A 65 10.85 -0.60 -13.38
N ALA A 66 10.87 -0.49 -14.71
CA ALA A 66 10.80 -1.64 -15.60
C ALA A 66 12.21 -2.26 -15.76
N VAL A 67 12.37 -3.52 -15.34
CA VAL A 67 13.62 -4.29 -15.49
C VAL A 67 13.66 -5.00 -16.85
N SER A 68 12.49 -5.42 -17.34
CA SER A 68 12.29 -5.97 -18.69
C SER A 68 10.88 -5.65 -19.16
N GLU A 69 10.55 -5.99 -20.40
CA GLU A 69 9.18 -5.83 -20.94
C GLU A 69 8.10 -6.58 -20.11
N ALA A 70 8.49 -7.61 -19.36
CA ALA A 70 7.58 -8.45 -18.57
C ALA A 70 7.70 -8.25 -17.05
N VAL A 71 8.67 -7.47 -16.57
CA VAL A 71 8.98 -7.38 -15.13
C VAL A 71 9.16 -5.92 -14.73
N GLU A 72 8.30 -5.48 -13.82
CA GLU A 72 8.41 -4.21 -13.11
C GLU A 72 8.75 -4.45 -11.64
N LEU A 73 9.59 -3.59 -11.08
CA LEU A 73 9.86 -3.50 -9.65
C LEU A 73 9.21 -2.24 -9.11
N TYR A 74 8.53 -2.38 -7.98
CA TYR A 74 8.00 -1.26 -7.22
C TYR A 74 8.66 -1.23 -5.83
N GLY A 75 9.04 -0.04 -5.38
CA GLY A 75 9.48 0.20 -4.01
C GLY A 75 9.01 1.57 -3.56
N GLY A 76 8.45 1.66 -2.36
CA GLY A 76 7.92 2.89 -1.81
C GLY A 76 8.02 2.95 -0.29
N LEU A 77 7.72 4.13 0.24
CA LEU A 77 7.62 4.44 1.67
C LEU A 77 6.31 5.20 1.88
N ASP A 78 5.60 4.87 2.95
CA ASP A 78 4.27 5.36 3.32
C ASP A 78 4.11 5.42 4.85
#